data_AF-A0A8J7WJB4-F1
#
_entry.id   AF-A0A8J7WJB4-F1
#
_cell.length_a   1.000
_cell.length_b   1.000
_cell.length_c   1.000
_cell.angle_alpha   90.00
_cell.angle_beta   90.00
_cell.angle_gamma   90.00
#
_symmetry.space_group_name_H-M   'P 1'
#
loop_
_entity.id
_entity.type
_entity.pdbx_description
1 polymer ?
#
loop_
_entity_poly.entity_id
_entity_poly.type
_entity_poly.pdbx_seq_one_letter_code
_entity_poly.pdbx_strand_id
1 'polypeptide(L)'
;MQDTGALTLPQRRILVEAADYLSAALCADLTELADGALYASGLAAQDLACLALEGLGLFNPAGRRRTWVVALTGEAARAHLDARLDLTPGQFSEVLQAFVEHAIGHVRSLPDDRTPFTVPPMHARIGAALLAGGYLRRAEGGRVRWTDRIHPYMQEALLWDSEGRCLSAVYAAQEEAEARLFLSRLPDHLRRSLTRTVREEGGMAGLGLLRRHWTGSGWSDLPLVTGQRQAGKDLQLTLYMTVAELILDGRI
;
A
#
# COMPACT_ATOMS: atom_id res chain seq x y z
N MET A 1 -6.98 -20.63 22.14
CA MET A 1 -7.52 -21.92 21.66
C MET A 1 -7.33 -21.89 20.14
N GLN A 2 -6.26 -22.50 19.62
CA GLN A 2 -6.00 -22.49 18.18
C GLN A 2 -6.99 -23.45 17.52
N ASP A 3 -7.81 -22.91 16.62
CA ASP A 3 -8.75 -23.68 15.83
C ASP A 3 -7.95 -24.56 14.86
N THR A 4 -7.85 -25.86 15.16
CA THR A 4 -7.15 -26.86 14.34
C THR A 4 -7.99 -27.35 13.16
N GLY A 5 -9.08 -26.64 12.82
CA GLY A 5 -9.96 -26.99 11.71
C GLY A 5 -9.23 -26.99 10.37
N ALA A 6 -9.57 -27.95 9.51
CA ALA A 6 -9.10 -27.94 8.12
C ALA A 6 -9.63 -26.70 7.37
N LEU A 7 -8.83 -26.17 6.45
CA LEU A 7 -9.26 -25.05 5.61
C LEU A 7 -10.48 -25.44 4.74
N THR A 8 -11.46 -24.55 4.68
CA THR A 8 -12.56 -24.69 3.71
C THR A 8 -12.04 -24.56 2.27
N LEU A 9 -12.75 -25.12 1.29
CA LEU A 9 -12.36 -25.03 -0.12
C LEU A 9 -12.15 -23.57 -0.60
N PRO A 10 -13.02 -22.59 -0.26
CA PRO A 10 -12.77 -21.20 -0.60
C PRO A 10 -11.50 -20.62 0.04
N GLN A 11 -11.20 -20.95 1.30
CA GLN A 11 -9.97 -20.51 1.97
C GLN A 11 -8.73 -21.10 1.31
N ARG A 12 -8.74 -22.40 0.97
CA ARG A 12 -7.65 -23.03 0.23
C ARG A 12 -7.40 -22.34 -1.10
N ARG A 13 -8.46 -22.03 -1.85
CA ARG A 13 -8.33 -21.32 -3.13
C ARG A 13 -7.75 -19.93 -2.96
N ILE A 14 -8.18 -19.17 -1.94
CA ILE A 14 -7.60 -17.86 -1.64
C ILE A 14 -6.12 -17.99 -1.30
N LEU A 15 -5.75 -18.94 -0.44
CA LEU A 15 -4.35 -19.20 -0.06
C LEU A 15 -3.48 -19.44 -1.29
N VAL A 16 -3.91 -20.35 -2.18
CA VAL A 16 -3.16 -20.69 -3.40
C VAL A 16 -2.98 -19.48 -4.31
N GLU A 17 -4.05 -18.72 -4.56
CA GLU A 17 -3.97 -17.55 -5.44
C GLU A 17 -3.20 -16.37 -4.81
N ALA A 18 -3.22 -16.23 -3.49
CA ALA A 18 -2.44 -15.24 -2.75
C ALA A 18 -0.96 -15.59 -2.76
N ALA A 19 -0.62 -16.84 -2.50
CA ALA A 19 0.75 -17.33 -2.51
C ALA A 19 1.38 -17.21 -3.91
N ASP A 20 0.63 -17.54 -4.98
CA ASP A 20 1.11 -17.36 -6.36
C ASP A 20 1.34 -15.88 -6.69
N TYR A 21 0.40 -15.00 -6.33
CA TYR A 21 0.56 -13.55 -6.52
C TYR A 21 1.81 -13.04 -5.79
N LEU A 22 1.95 -13.34 -4.50
CA LEU A 22 3.07 -12.91 -3.66
C LEU A 22 4.39 -13.43 -4.23
N SER A 23 4.45 -14.70 -4.64
CA SER A 23 5.67 -15.28 -5.22
C SER A 23 6.08 -14.54 -6.48
N ALA A 24 5.13 -14.23 -7.38
CA ALA A 24 5.42 -13.51 -8.61
C ALA A 24 5.83 -12.05 -8.36
N ALA A 25 5.13 -11.36 -7.45
CA ALA A 25 5.38 -9.97 -7.16
C ALA A 25 6.71 -9.76 -6.42
N LEU A 26 7.00 -10.60 -5.42
CA LEU A 26 8.26 -10.53 -4.67
C LEU A 26 9.48 -10.83 -5.55
N CYS A 27 9.41 -11.79 -6.48
CA CYS A 27 10.52 -12.04 -7.40
C CYS A 27 10.87 -10.81 -8.26
N ALA A 28 9.92 -9.90 -8.49
CA ALA A 28 10.17 -8.63 -9.19
C ALA A 28 10.67 -7.52 -8.25
N ASP A 29 10.25 -7.54 -6.98
CA ASP A 29 10.54 -6.47 -6.00
C ASP A 29 11.81 -6.71 -5.16
N LEU A 30 12.26 -7.97 -5.06
CA LEU A 30 13.44 -8.36 -4.27
C LEU A 30 14.73 -8.22 -5.08
N THR A 31 15.83 -7.96 -4.39
CA THR A 31 17.16 -7.87 -5.04
C THR A 31 17.78 -9.26 -5.13
N GLU A 32 18.05 -9.72 -6.35
CA GLU A 32 18.81 -10.96 -6.56
C GLU A 32 20.30 -10.74 -6.29
N LEU A 33 20.88 -11.59 -5.45
CA LEU A 33 22.30 -11.61 -5.10
C LEU A 33 23.08 -12.49 -6.07
N ALA A 34 24.41 -12.37 -6.08
CA ALA A 34 25.28 -13.12 -6.98
C ALA A 34 25.23 -14.65 -6.79
N ASP A 35 24.75 -15.13 -5.64
CA ASP A 35 24.55 -16.54 -5.34
C ASP A 35 23.13 -17.04 -5.70
N GLY A 36 22.30 -16.19 -6.33
CA GLY A 36 20.93 -16.49 -6.71
C GLY A 36 19.93 -16.37 -5.56
N ALA A 37 20.35 -15.95 -4.37
CA ALA A 37 19.43 -15.66 -3.27
C ALA A 37 18.73 -14.32 -3.48
N LEU A 38 17.46 -14.23 -3.06
CA LEU A 38 16.69 -13.00 -3.02
C LEU A 38 16.86 -12.32 -1.67
N TYR A 39 17.15 -11.02 -1.69
CA TYR A 39 17.28 -10.18 -0.51
C TYR A 39 16.10 -9.21 -0.37
N ALA A 40 15.45 -9.24 0.79
CA ALA A 40 14.43 -8.24 1.13
C ALA A 40 15.08 -6.93 1.58
N SER A 41 14.66 -5.84 0.93
CA SER A 41 15.22 -4.49 1.12
C SER A 41 14.99 -3.90 2.52
N GLY A 42 14.28 -4.63 3.39
CA GLY A 42 13.96 -4.24 4.76
C GLY A 42 12.57 -3.63 4.92
N LEU A 43 11.76 -3.59 3.85
CA LEU A 43 10.34 -3.29 3.92
C LEU A 43 9.61 -4.41 4.66
N ALA A 44 8.84 -4.06 5.69
CA ALA A 44 8.16 -5.03 6.56
C ALA A 44 7.23 -5.97 5.77
N ALA A 45 6.49 -5.45 4.79
CA ALA A 45 5.61 -6.24 3.93
C ALA A 45 6.38 -7.31 3.11
N GLN A 46 7.62 -7.01 2.67
CA GLN A 46 8.45 -7.98 1.95
C GLN A 46 8.91 -9.11 2.87
N ASP A 47 9.37 -8.77 4.08
CA ASP A 47 9.79 -9.75 5.09
C ASP A 47 8.61 -10.67 5.45
N LEU A 48 7.44 -10.10 5.73
CA LEU A 48 6.24 -10.85 6.08
C LEU A 48 5.82 -11.80 4.96
N ALA A 49 5.81 -11.34 3.71
CA ALA A 49 5.45 -12.17 2.58
C ALA A 49 6.48 -13.29 2.32
N CYS A 50 7.78 -13.03 2.49
CA CYS A 50 8.80 -14.08 2.40
C CYS A 50 8.61 -15.15 3.48
N LEU A 51 8.34 -14.75 4.73
CA LEU A 51 8.07 -15.67 5.84
C LEU A 51 6.80 -16.49 5.62
N ALA A 52 5.73 -15.89 5.11
CA ALA A 52 4.50 -16.60 4.78
C ALA A 52 4.73 -17.65 3.68
N LEU A 53 5.51 -17.31 2.63
CA LEU A 53 5.86 -18.24 1.56
C LEU A 53 6.83 -19.34 2.01
N GLU A 54 7.73 -19.03 2.97
CA GLU A 54 8.57 -20.02 3.65
C GLU A 54 7.73 -21.03 4.43
N GLY A 55 6.73 -20.58 5.20
CA GLY A 55 5.78 -21.44 5.91
C GLY A 55 4.94 -22.36 4.99
N LEU A 56 4.85 -22.02 3.71
CA LEU A 56 4.23 -22.84 2.67
C LEU A 56 5.21 -23.78 1.94
N GLY A 57 6.52 -23.64 2.17
CA GLY A 57 7.58 -24.37 1.48
C GLY A 57 7.81 -23.90 0.03
N LEU A 58 7.39 -22.67 -0.30
CA LEU A 58 7.64 -22.07 -1.62
C LEU A 58 8.98 -21.32 -1.66
N PHE A 59 9.43 -20.83 -0.51
CA PHE A 59 10.71 -20.16 -0.30
C PHE A 59 11.49 -20.93 0.76
N ASN A 60 12.82 -20.91 0.69
CA ASN A 60 13.72 -21.51 1.68
C ASN A 60 14.69 -20.45 2.21
N PRO A 61 15.05 -20.45 3.51
CA PRO A 61 16.05 -19.53 4.03
C PRO A 61 17.44 -19.83 3.45
N ALA A 62 18.15 -18.79 2.98
CA ALA A 62 19.47 -18.92 2.33
C ALA A 62 20.67 -18.78 3.29
N GLY A 63 20.46 -19.01 4.59
CA GLY A 63 21.52 -19.00 5.60
C GLY A 63 22.00 -17.61 6.07
N ARG A 64 21.52 -16.52 5.47
CA ARG A 64 21.70 -15.15 5.98
C ARG A 64 20.35 -14.56 6.40
N ARG A 65 20.40 -13.55 7.28
CA ARG A 65 19.20 -12.81 7.69
C ARG A 65 18.60 -12.12 6.46
N ARG A 66 17.28 -12.30 6.25
CA ARG A 66 16.51 -11.70 5.14
C ARG A 66 16.95 -12.11 3.74
N THR A 67 17.47 -13.33 3.60
CA THR A 67 17.77 -13.89 2.29
C THR A 67 17.06 -15.22 2.11
N TRP A 68 16.43 -15.39 0.96
CA TRP A 68 15.68 -16.60 0.61
C TRP A 68 16.07 -17.12 -0.77
N VAL A 69 15.92 -18.43 -0.97
CA VAL A 69 15.96 -19.06 -2.29
C VAL A 69 14.55 -19.47 -2.65
N VAL A 70 14.15 -19.20 -3.88
CA VAL A 70 12.85 -19.64 -4.41
C VAL A 70 12.87 -21.14 -4.64
N ALA A 71 12.01 -21.88 -3.96
CA ALA A 71 11.88 -23.33 -4.11
C ALA A 71 10.95 -23.69 -5.27
N LEU A 72 9.80 -23.02 -5.35
CA LEU A 72 8.74 -23.28 -6.32
C LEU A 72 8.05 -21.98 -6.73
N THR A 73 7.67 -21.86 -8.01
CA THR A 73 6.87 -20.72 -8.54
C THR A 73 5.81 -21.19 -9.53
N GLY A 74 4.88 -20.29 -9.85
CA GLY A 74 3.91 -20.47 -10.92
C GLY A 74 3.09 -21.76 -10.77
N GLU A 75 2.98 -22.53 -11.84
CA GLU A 75 2.19 -23.76 -11.85
C GLU A 75 2.72 -24.83 -10.89
N ALA A 76 4.04 -24.90 -10.68
CA ALA A 76 4.64 -25.86 -9.75
C ALA A 76 4.27 -25.52 -8.30
N ALA A 77 4.30 -24.24 -7.92
CA ALA A 77 3.85 -23.78 -6.61
C ALA A 77 2.37 -24.10 -6.38
N ARG A 78 1.52 -23.85 -7.38
CA ARG A 78 0.08 -24.18 -7.28
C ARG A 78 -0.16 -25.67 -7.11
N ALA A 79 0.45 -26.50 -7.96
CA ALA A 79 0.29 -27.95 -7.88
C ALA A 79 0.74 -28.50 -6.52
N HIS A 80 1.84 -27.96 -5.98
CA HIS A 80 2.32 -28.27 -4.63
C HIS A 80 1.26 -27.94 -3.57
N LEU A 81 0.74 -26.72 -3.56
CA LEU A 81 -0.27 -26.30 -2.57
C LEU A 81 -1.60 -27.02 -2.71
N ASP A 82 -2.04 -27.32 -3.93
CA ASP A 82 -3.27 -28.08 -4.18
C ASP A 82 -3.17 -29.51 -3.62
N ALA A 83 -1.99 -30.13 -3.73
CA ALA A 83 -1.74 -31.48 -3.21
C ALA A 83 -1.61 -31.55 -1.67
N ARG A 84 -1.33 -30.43 -0.99
CA ARG A 84 -1.13 -30.41 0.47
C ARG A 84 -2.44 -30.61 1.23
N LEU A 85 -2.51 -31.61 2.11
CA LEU A 85 -3.69 -31.86 2.95
C LEU A 85 -3.58 -31.25 4.35
N ASP A 86 -2.40 -30.74 4.70
CA ASP A 86 -2.00 -30.27 6.02
C ASP A 86 -2.06 -28.74 6.18
N LEU A 87 -2.63 -28.02 5.22
CA LEU A 87 -2.75 -26.56 5.28
C LEU A 87 -3.66 -26.13 6.44
N THR A 88 -3.17 -25.19 7.25
CA THR A 88 -3.81 -24.75 8.49
C THR A 88 -4.48 -23.38 8.37
N PRO A 89 -5.44 -23.04 9.25
CA PRO A 89 -5.98 -21.69 9.36
C PRO A 89 -4.92 -20.62 9.64
N GLY A 90 -3.88 -20.96 10.41
CA GLY A 90 -2.75 -20.06 10.68
C GLY A 90 -2.01 -19.66 9.40
N GLN A 91 -1.62 -20.64 8.58
CA GLN A 91 -0.97 -20.38 7.29
C GLN A 91 -1.87 -19.57 6.34
N PHE A 92 -3.17 -19.84 6.34
CA PHE A 92 -4.13 -19.03 5.57
C PHE A 92 -4.12 -17.56 6.03
N SER A 93 -4.19 -17.32 7.33
CA SER A 93 -4.19 -15.97 7.89
C SER A 93 -2.88 -15.24 7.61
N GLU A 94 -1.73 -15.88 7.78
CA GLU A 94 -0.41 -15.30 7.49
C GLU A 94 -0.27 -14.90 6.02
N VAL A 95 -0.67 -15.79 5.10
CA VAL A 95 -0.60 -15.53 3.65
C VAL A 95 -1.58 -14.43 3.24
N LEU A 96 -2.78 -14.41 3.80
CA LEU A 96 -3.75 -13.37 3.51
C LEU A 96 -3.31 -12.01 4.08
N GLN A 97 -2.70 -11.98 5.26
CA GLN A 97 -2.14 -10.77 5.86
C GLN A 97 -1.00 -10.23 4.99
N ALA A 98 -0.05 -11.08 4.59
CA ALA A 98 1.03 -10.72 3.68
C ALA A 98 0.50 -10.17 2.34
N PHE A 99 -0.54 -10.79 1.78
CA PHE A 99 -1.20 -10.30 0.57
C PHE A 99 -1.80 -8.90 0.78
N VAL A 100 -2.49 -8.66 1.90
CA VAL A 100 -3.10 -7.37 2.19
C VAL A 100 -2.03 -6.27 2.30
N GLU A 101 -0.96 -6.52 3.04
CA GLU A 101 0.14 -5.55 3.22
C GLU A 101 0.91 -5.26 1.93
N HIS A 102 1.02 -6.23 1.03
CA HIS A 102 1.76 -6.04 -0.23
C HIS A 102 0.87 -5.46 -1.34
N ALA A 103 -0.40 -5.84 -1.41
CA ALA A 103 -1.26 -5.56 -2.57
C ALA A 103 -2.19 -4.36 -2.37
N ILE A 104 -2.51 -3.94 -1.14
CA ILE A 104 -3.60 -2.99 -0.89
C ILE A 104 -3.05 -1.61 -0.52
N GLY A 105 -3.67 -0.54 -1.04
CA GLY A 105 -3.29 0.85 -0.77
C GLY A 105 -2.18 1.40 -1.67
N HIS A 106 -1.68 0.59 -2.62
CA HIS A 106 -0.67 1.01 -3.59
C HIS A 106 -1.27 1.55 -4.89
N VAL A 107 -0.55 2.48 -5.51
CA VAL A 107 -0.92 3.06 -6.81
C VAL A 107 -1.05 1.96 -7.87
N ARG A 108 -2.19 1.92 -8.58
CA ARG A 108 -2.55 0.90 -9.60
C ARG A 108 -2.78 -0.51 -9.04
N SER A 109 -2.90 -0.65 -7.73
CA SER A 109 -3.23 -1.91 -7.08
C SER A 109 -4.66 -1.89 -6.54
N LEU A 110 -4.95 -2.69 -5.51
CA LEU A 110 -6.26 -2.73 -4.87
C LEU A 110 -6.43 -1.53 -3.92
N PRO A 111 -7.63 -0.92 -3.87
CA PRO A 111 -7.88 0.21 -2.97
C PRO A 111 -7.97 -0.27 -1.53
N ASP A 112 -7.58 0.60 -0.61
CA ASP A 112 -7.66 0.45 0.84
C ASP A 112 -8.94 1.04 1.42
N ASP A 113 -9.96 1.33 0.61
CA ASP A 113 -11.24 1.87 1.05
C ASP A 113 -12.43 1.00 0.60
N ARG A 114 -13.63 1.30 1.11
CA ARG A 114 -14.85 0.53 0.79
C ARG A 114 -15.54 0.99 -0.49
N THR A 115 -14.96 1.93 -1.24
CA THR A 115 -15.59 2.43 -2.46
C THR A 115 -15.64 1.32 -3.51
N PRO A 116 -16.72 1.23 -4.32
CA PRO A 116 -16.78 0.22 -5.36
C PRO A 116 -15.70 0.40 -6.43
N PHE A 117 -14.91 -0.64 -6.66
CA PHE A 117 -13.79 -0.66 -7.59
C PHE A 117 -13.85 -1.80 -8.60
N THR A 118 -13.10 -1.67 -9.68
CA THR A 118 -12.87 -2.77 -10.63
C THR A 118 -11.58 -3.47 -10.24
N VAL A 119 -11.61 -4.80 -10.11
CA VAL A 119 -10.40 -5.59 -9.81
C VAL A 119 -9.39 -5.40 -10.94
N PRO A 120 -8.17 -4.89 -10.66
CA PRO A 120 -7.14 -4.75 -11.68
C PRO A 120 -6.78 -6.11 -12.31
N PRO A 121 -6.40 -6.19 -13.60
CA PRO A 121 -6.11 -7.46 -14.27
C PRO A 121 -5.06 -8.32 -13.57
N MET A 122 -4.02 -7.71 -12.98
CA MET A 122 -2.99 -8.43 -12.21
C MET A 122 -3.56 -9.18 -11.00
N HIS A 123 -4.71 -8.73 -10.47
CA HIS A 123 -5.39 -9.29 -9.31
C HIS A 123 -6.59 -10.15 -9.70
N ALA A 124 -6.83 -10.43 -10.98
CA ALA A 124 -8.08 -11.06 -11.44
C ALA A 124 -8.33 -12.42 -10.78
N ARG A 125 -7.29 -13.26 -10.64
CA ARG A 125 -7.40 -14.61 -10.08
C ARG A 125 -7.70 -14.58 -8.57
N ILE A 126 -6.90 -13.83 -7.82
CA ILE A 126 -7.12 -13.67 -6.38
C ILE A 126 -8.43 -12.91 -6.11
N GLY A 127 -8.79 -11.91 -6.90
CA GLY A 127 -10.07 -11.22 -6.81
C GLY A 127 -11.27 -12.15 -6.98
N ALA A 128 -11.20 -13.09 -7.92
CA ALA A 128 -12.23 -14.13 -8.07
C ALA A 128 -12.29 -15.07 -6.85
N ALA A 129 -11.14 -15.46 -6.29
CA ALA A 129 -11.08 -16.27 -5.08
C ALA A 129 -11.62 -15.53 -3.84
N LEU A 130 -11.24 -14.26 -3.66
CA LEU A 130 -11.71 -13.38 -2.58
C LEU A 130 -13.23 -13.15 -2.67
N LEU A 131 -13.77 -13.00 -3.89
CA LEU A 131 -15.22 -12.93 -4.11
C LEU A 131 -15.92 -14.23 -3.72
N ALA A 132 -15.38 -15.39 -4.10
CA ALA A 132 -15.93 -16.70 -3.74
C ALA A 132 -15.85 -16.98 -2.24
N GLY A 133 -14.79 -16.51 -1.56
CA GLY A 133 -14.65 -16.59 -0.11
C GLY A 133 -15.39 -15.51 0.67
N GLY A 134 -16.11 -14.60 -0.01
CA GLY A 134 -16.91 -13.56 0.63
C GLY A 134 -16.09 -12.44 1.28
N TYR A 135 -14.82 -12.26 0.90
CA TYR A 135 -14.01 -11.09 1.27
C TYR A 135 -14.35 -9.86 0.41
N LEU A 136 -14.79 -10.12 -0.83
CA LEU A 136 -15.39 -9.14 -1.73
C LEU A 136 -16.88 -9.40 -1.90
N ARG A 137 -17.63 -8.35 -2.23
CA ARG A 137 -19.04 -8.42 -2.64
C ARG A 137 -19.24 -7.69 -3.96
N ARG A 138 -20.08 -8.24 -4.84
CA ARG A 138 -20.48 -7.55 -6.07
C ARG A 138 -21.20 -6.24 -5.75
N ALA A 139 -20.89 -5.21 -6.53
CA ALA A 139 -21.56 -3.93 -6.59
C ALA A 139 -22.11 -3.70 -8.00
N GLU A 140 -22.82 -2.59 -8.20
CA GLU A 140 -23.37 -2.24 -9.50
C GLU A 140 -22.28 -2.02 -10.56
N GLY A 141 -22.63 -2.23 -11.83
CA GLY A 141 -21.73 -1.99 -12.97
C GLY A 141 -20.53 -2.94 -13.05
N GLY A 142 -20.64 -4.16 -12.51
CA GLY A 142 -19.56 -5.16 -12.55
C GLY A 142 -18.42 -4.89 -11.57
N ARG A 143 -18.57 -3.90 -10.68
CA ARG A 143 -17.60 -3.56 -9.64
C ARG A 143 -17.72 -4.49 -8.44
N VAL A 144 -16.73 -4.42 -7.56
CA VAL A 144 -16.72 -5.09 -6.25
C VAL A 144 -16.41 -4.09 -5.15
N ARG A 145 -16.67 -4.48 -3.91
CA ARG A 145 -16.26 -3.76 -2.71
C ARG A 145 -15.79 -4.73 -1.63
N TRP A 146 -14.92 -4.27 -0.75
CA TRP A 146 -14.53 -5.01 0.45
C TRP A 146 -15.73 -5.24 1.38
N THR A 147 -15.69 -6.36 2.09
CA THR A 147 -16.68 -6.75 3.13
C THR A 147 -16.07 -6.65 4.52
N ASP A 148 -16.87 -6.83 5.57
CA ASP A 148 -16.34 -6.87 6.94
C ASP A 148 -15.40 -8.06 7.19
N ARG A 149 -15.42 -9.08 6.34
CA ARG A 149 -14.55 -10.26 6.49
C ARG A 149 -13.06 -9.92 6.29
N ILE A 150 -12.74 -8.89 5.49
CA ILE A 150 -11.35 -8.45 5.30
C ILE A 150 -10.88 -7.51 6.42
N HIS A 151 -11.80 -7.01 7.27
CA HIS A 151 -11.50 -5.99 8.27
C HIS A 151 -10.30 -6.35 9.17
N PRO A 152 -10.19 -7.57 9.76
CA PRO A 152 -9.08 -7.87 10.66
C PRO A 152 -7.72 -7.70 9.98
N TYR A 153 -7.61 -8.11 8.72
CA TYR A 153 -6.39 -8.01 7.94
C TYR A 153 -6.06 -6.57 7.53
N MET A 154 -7.08 -5.79 7.14
CA MET A 154 -6.91 -4.36 6.85
C MET A 154 -6.49 -3.57 8.09
N GLN A 155 -7.02 -3.93 9.26
CA GLN A 155 -6.68 -3.30 10.53
C GLN A 155 -5.24 -3.64 10.96
N GLU A 156 -4.85 -4.91 10.85
CA GLU A 156 -3.49 -5.35 11.17
C GLU A 156 -2.46 -4.72 10.22
N ALA A 157 -2.80 -4.55 8.94
CA ALA A 157 -1.99 -3.83 7.96
C ALA A 157 -1.98 -2.29 8.15
N LEU A 158 -2.64 -1.76 9.20
CA LEU A 158 -2.79 -0.32 9.45
C LEU A 158 -3.39 0.45 8.27
N LEU A 159 -4.25 -0.21 7.49
CA LEU A 159 -5.03 0.42 6.43
C LEU A 159 -6.37 0.93 6.96
N TRP A 160 -7.00 0.18 7.86
CA TRP A 160 -8.25 0.54 8.51
C TRP A 160 -8.09 0.73 10.02
N ASP A 161 -8.91 1.59 10.62
CA ASP A 161 -9.05 1.65 12.08
C ASP A 161 -10.01 0.57 12.61
N SER A 162 -10.19 0.50 13.93
CA SER A 162 -11.08 -0.44 14.59
C SER A 162 -12.57 -0.27 14.26
N GLU A 163 -12.95 0.88 13.70
CA GLU A 163 -14.32 1.15 13.21
C GLU A 163 -14.47 0.76 11.72
N GLY A 164 -13.38 0.33 11.07
CA GLY A 164 -13.35 -0.05 9.66
C GLY A 164 -13.28 1.15 8.72
N ARG A 165 -12.86 2.33 9.22
CA ARG A 165 -12.60 3.52 8.40
C ARG A 165 -11.21 3.41 7.80
N CYS A 166 -11.12 3.77 6.52
CA CYS A 166 -9.86 3.85 5.80
C CYS A 166 -8.98 4.97 6.39
N LEU A 167 -7.79 4.62 6.88
CA LEU A 167 -6.87 5.55 7.51
C LEU A 167 -6.30 6.56 6.52
N SER A 168 -6.03 6.17 5.26
CA SER A 168 -5.55 7.12 4.24
C SER A 168 -6.60 8.21 3.96
N ALA A 169 -7.89 7.87 3.94
CA ALA A 169 -8.98 8.83 3.81
C ALA A 169 -9.10 9.75 5.04
N VAL A 170 -8.91 9.21 6.25
CA VAL A 170 -8.89 10.00 7.50
C VAL A 170 -7.72 10.98 7.48
N TYR A 171 -6.51 10.52 7.12
CA TYR A 171 -5.33 11.37 7.00
C TYR A 171 -5.52 12.44 5.92
N ALA A 172 -6.04 12.10 4.74
CA ALA A 172 -6.30 13.06 3.68
C ALA A 172 -7.29 14.15 4.12
N ALA A 173 -8.38 13.77 4.81
CA ALA A 173 -9.35 14.72 5.34
C ALA A 173 -8.74 15.63 6.42
N GLN A 174 -7.87 15.08 7.28
CA GLN A 174 -7.15 15.85 8.28
C GLN A 174 -6.15 16.82 7.64
N GLU A 175 -5.35 16.36 6.67
CA GLU A 175 -4.42 17.21 5.92
C GLU A 175 -5.16 18.35 5.22
N GLU A 176 -6.32 18.08 4.61
CA GLU A 176 -7.13 19.11 3.97
C GLU A 176 -7.66 20.13 4.98
N ALA A 177 -8.18 19.69 6.13
CA ALA A 177 -8.65 20.57 7.18
C ALA A 177 -7.53 21.46 7.74
N GLU A 178 -6.36 20.87 7.98
CA GLU A 178 -5.16 21.56 8.44
C GLU A 178 -4.65 22.57 7.41
N ALA A 179 -4.67 22.22 6.13
CA ALA A 179 -4.26 23.08 5.03
C ALA A 179 -5.23 24.26 4.85
N ARG A 180 -6.54 24.05 4.99
CA ARG A 180 -7.55 25.13 4.97
C ARG A 180 -7.34 26.11 6.13
N LEU A 181 -7.09 25.60 7.34
CA LEU A 181 -6.78 26.42 8.51
C LEU A 181 -5.47 27.20 8.35
N PHE A 182 -4.45 26.58 7.74
CA PHE A 182 -3.20 27.25 7.40
C PHE A 182 -3.46 28.42 6.45
N LEU A 183 -4.15 28.17 5.32
CA LEU A 183 -4.48 29.21 4.36
C LEU A 183 -5.28 30.36 4.98
N SER A 184 -6.20 30.09 5.92
CA SER A 184 -6.99 31.14 6.57
C SER A 184 -6.18 32.05 7.50
N ARG A 185 -4.98 31.62 7.92
CA ARG A 185 -4.07 32.40 8.79
C ARG A 185 -3.07 33.25 7.98
N LEU A 186 -3.04 33.10 6.67
CA LEU A 186 -2.14 33.85 5.81
C LEU A 186 -2.70 35.24 5.47
N PRO A 187 -1.84 36.25 5.32
CA PRO A 187 -2.18 37.51 4.67
C PRO A 187 -2.89 37.30 3.31
N ASP A 188 -3.81 38.20 2.97
CA ASP A 188 -4.70 38.06 1.80
C ASP A 188 -3.99 37.87 0.46
N HIS A 189 -2.82 38.49 0.27
CA HIS A 189 -2.05 38.35 -0.97
C HIS A 189 -1.42 36.94 -1.07
N LEU A 190 -0.81 36.44 0.01
CA LEU A 190 -0.26 35.08 0.09
C LEU A 190 -1.36 34.03 -0.07
N ARG A 191 -2.46 34.19 0.66
CA ARG A 191 -3.62 33.28 0.61
C ARG A 191 -4.16 33.15 -0.80
N ARG A 192 -4.35 34.25 -1.52
CA ARG A 192 -4.84 34.24 -2.91
C ARG A 192 -3.86 33.57 -3.86
N SER A 193 -2.57 33.86 -3.73
CA SER A 193 -1.57 33.27 -4.62
C SER A 193 -1.44 31.76 -4.41
N LEU A 194 -1.36 31.31 -3.16
CA LEU A 194 -1.28 29.88 -2.82
C LEU A 194 -2.54 29.10 -3.20
N THR A 195 -3.73 29.68 -2.98
CA THR A 195 -4.99 29.04 -3.39
C THR A 195 -5.06 28.82 -4.90
N ARG A 196 -4.52 29.78 -5.68
CA ARG A 196 -4.40 29.63 -7.13
C ARG A 196 -3.42 28.52 -7.50
N THR A 197 -2.22 28.49 -6.92
CA THR A 197 -1.22 27.45 -7.21
C THR A 197 -1.74 26.05 -6.85
N VAL A 198 -2.39 25.89 -5.70
CA VAL A 198 -3.07 24.64 -5.31
C VAL A 198 -4.08 24.20 -6.37
N ARG A 199 -4.86 25.13 -6.92
CA ARG A 199 -5.87 24.84 -7.94
C ARG A 199 -5.22 24.46 -9.28
N GLU A 200 -4.11 25.11 -9.64
CA GLU A 200 -3.35 24.83 -10.86
C GLU A 200 -2.65 23.45 -10.78
N GLU A 201 -2.11 23.09 -9.62
CA GLU A 201 -1.44 21.81 -9.37
C GLU A 201 -2.42 20.67 -9.02
N GLY A 202 -3.70 20.98 -8.81
CA GLY A 202 -4.76 20.00 -8.64
C GLY A 202 -4.81 19.32 -7.26
N GLY A 203 -4.23 19.91 -6.22
CA GLY A 203 -4.26 19.33 -4.87
C GLY A 203 -3.65 20.20 -3.77
N MET A 204 -4.02 19.90 -2.52
CA MET A 204 -3.48 20.53 -1.29
C MET A 204 -2.22 19.81 -0.77
N ALA A 205 -1.86 18.68 -1.40
CA ALA A 205 -0.73 17.84 -1.07
C ALA A 205 0.58 18.65 -1.19
N GLY A 206 1.33 18.82 -0.09
CA GLY A 206 2.55 19.63 -0.04
C GLY A 206 2.43 20.94 0.76
N LEU A 207 1.22 21.44 1.00
CA LEU A 207 1.01 22.60 1.90
C LEU A 207 1.45 22.31 3.34
N GLY A 208 1.40 21.04 3.77
CA GLY A 208 1.87 20.61 5.07
C GLY A 208 3.37 20.88 5.28
N LEU A 209 4.19 20.76 4.22
CA LEU A 209 5.60 21.10 4.25
C LEU A 209 5.79 22.61 4.38
N LEU A 210 5.12 23.39 3.53
CA LEU A 210 5.17 24.87 3.57
C LEU A 210 4.75 25.43 4.93
N ARG A 211 3.71 24.86 5.54
CA ARG A 211 3.22 25.26 6.86
C ARG A 211 4.31 25.21 7.93
N ARG A 212 5.23 24.23 7.88
CA ARG A 212 6.32 24.09 8.86
C ARG A 212 7.29 25.28 8.85
N HIS A 213 7.31 26.04 7.76
CA HIS A 213 8.17 27.19 7.57
C HIS A 213 7.43 28.52 7.80
N TRP A 214 6.14 28.52 8.14
CA TRP A 214 5.42 29.76 8.43
C TRP A 214 5.47 30.11 9.92
N THR A 215 6.08 31.25 10.26
CA THR A 215 6.27 31.72 11.64
C THR A 215 5.10 32.57 12.18
N GLY A 216 4.06 32.80 11.37
CA GLY A 216 2.96 33.72 11.70
C GLY A 216 3.17 35.13 11.14
N SER A 217 4.42 35.60 11.07
CA SER A 217 4.79 36.91 10.52
C SER A 217 5.58 36.84 9.21
N GLY A 218 5.99 35.64 8.79
CA GLY A 218 6.79 35.44 7.59
C GLY A 218 7.26 33.99 7.45
N TRP A 219 7.95 33.71 6.34
CA TRP A 219 8.60 32.43 6.10
C TRP A 219 9.94 32.35 6.83
N SER A 220 10.21 31.26 7.55
CA SER A 220 11.54 30.89 8.02
C SER A 220 12.37 30.33 6.87
N ASP A 221 13.58 29.83 7.17
CA ASP A 221 14.43 29.15 6.19
C ASP A 221 13.64 28.10 5.40
N LEU A 222 13.43 28.37 4.11
CA LEU A 222 12.86 27.45 3.14
C LEU A 222 14.03 26.72 2.48
N PRO A 223 14.30 25.45 2.83
CA PRO A 223 15.33 24.70 2.14
C PRO A 223 14.88 24.49 0.69
N LEU A 224 15.58 25.12 -0.25
CA LEU A 224 15.56 24.71 -1.63
C LEU A 224 16.42 23.45 -1.74
N VAL A 225 15.83 22.35 -2.21
CA VAL A 225 16.61 21.21 -2.69
C VAL A 225 17.23 21.63 -4.01
N THR A 226 18.38 22.32 -3.96
CA THR A 226 19.18 22.65 -5.13
C THR A 226 19.79 21.38 -5.69
N GLY A 227 19.34 20.97 -6.87
CA GLY A 227 20.03 19.96 -7.66
C GLY A 227 19.55 18.53 -7.46
N GLN A 228 18.28 18.28 -7.72
CA GLN A 228 17.83 17.21 -8.63
C GLN A 228 16.32 17.36 -8.75
N ARG A 229 15.83 17.81 -9.91
CA ARG A 229 14.48 17.43 -10.34
C ARG A 229 14.51 15.91 -10.47
N GLN A 230 14.28 15.18 -9.38
CA GLN A 230 13.87 13.79 -9.47
C GLN A 230 12.53 13.84 -10.20
N ALA A 231 12.60 13.65 -11.52
CA ALA A 231 11.44 13.38 -12.33
C ALA A 231 10.84 12.07 -11.80
N GLY A 232 9.92 12.17 -10.83
CA GLY A 232 9.51 11.00 -10.09
C GLY A 232 8.47 11.24 -8.99
N LYS A 233 7.22 11.44 -9.40
CA LYS A 233 6.01 10.88 -8.77
C LYS A 233 5.49 11.39 -7.42
N ASP A 234 6.17 12.26 -6.69
CA ASP A 234 5.61 12.77 -5.42
C ASP A 234 4.96 14.16 -5.58
N LEU A 235 3.63 14.18 -5.75
CA LEU A 235 2.83 15.41 -5.90
C LEU A 235 3.07 16.40 -4.74
N GLN A 236 3.39 15.90 -3.54
CA GLN A 236 3.67 16.74 -2.36
C GLN A 236 4.95 17.58 -2.53
N LEU A 237 6.00 16.99 -3.12
CA LEU A 237 7.28 17.67 -3.36
C LEU A 237 7.17 18.69 -4.49
N THR A 238 6.38 18.40 -5.53
CA THR A 238 6.18 19.34 -6.64
C THR A 238 5.51 20.63 -6.17
N LEU A 239 4.38 20.55 -5.44
CA LEU A 239 3.71 21.76 -4.95
C LEU A 239 4.58 22.55 -3.98
N TYR A 240 5.27 21.87 -3.05
CA TYR A 240 6.19 22.52 -2.12
C TYR A 240 7.29 23.30 -2.86
N MET A 241 7.98 22.67 -3.82
CA MET A 241 9.07 23.29 -4.56
C MET A 241 8.59 24.47 -5.40
N THR A 242 7.48 24.31 -6.14
CA THR A 242 6.89 25.39 -6.94
C THR A 242 6.57 26.60 -6.08
N VAL A 243 5.97 26.39 -4.91
CA VAL A 243 5.61 27.49 -4.01
C VAL A 243 6.85 28.09 -3.34
N ALA A 244 7.81 27.28 -2.90
CA ALA A 244 9.04 27.76 -2.27
C ALA A 244 9.86 28.64 -3.24
N GLU A 245 9.96 28.24 -4.51
CA GLU A 245 10.58 29.06 -5.57
C GLU A 245 9.84 30.39 -5.74
N LEU A 246 8.51 30.37 -5.81
CA LEU A 246 7.71 31.59 -5.94
C LEU A 246 7.85 32.55 -4.75
N ILE A 247 8.00 32.01 -3.53
CA ILE A 247 8.26 32.81 -2.32
C ILE A 247 9.65 33.44 -2.37
N LEU A 248 10.68 32.66 -2.73
CA LEU A 248 12.06 33.14 -2.78
C LEU A 248 12.30 34.14 -3.92
N ASP A 249 11.56 34.03 -5.02
CA ASP A 249 11.54 35.00 -6.11
C ASP A 249 10.75 36.28 -5.76
N GLY A 250 10.16 36.37 -4.56
CA GLY A 250 9.33 37.51 -4.12
C GLY A 250 8.03 37.66 -4.92
N ARG A 251 7.58 36.60 -5.59
CA ARG A 251 6.33 36.58 -6.38
C ARG A 251 5.11 36.23 -5.53
N ILE A 252 5.35 35.67 -4.35
CA ILE A 252 4.38 35.38 -3.29
C ILE A 252 4.96 35.96 -2.00
#